data_AF-A0A952PCQ2-F1
#
_entry.id   AF-A0A952PCQ2-F1
#
_cell.length_a   1.000
_cell.length_b   1.000
_cell.length_c   1.000
_cell.angle_alpha   90.00
_cell.angle_beta   90.00
_cell.angle_gamma   90.00
#
_symmetry.space_group_name_H-M   'P 1'
#
loop_
_entity.id
_entity.type
_entity.pdbx_description
1 polymer ?
#
loop_
_entity_poly.entity_id
_entity_poly.type
_entity_poly.pdbx_seq_one_letter_code
_entity_poly.pdbx_strand_id
1 'polypeptide(L)' 'MNTLTIEIIDSMAINELKEMELRNLIKLNYCEKSPIQTSNIFWGKISEKTAKELNNHVENSRLEWSTT' A
#
# COMPACT_ATOMS: atom_id res chain seq x y z
N MET A 1 0.46 31.34 -2.42
CA MET A 1 0.81 30.31 -3.43
C MET A 1 0.34 28.99 -2.83
N ASN A 2 -0.79 28.45 -3.30
CA ASN A 2 -1.41 27.28 -2.68
C ASN A 2 -0.89 26.04 -3.38
N THR A 3 -0.15 25.20 -2.67
CA THR A 3 0.35 23.92 -3.16
C THR A 3 -0.68 22.83 -2.85
N LEU A 4 -1.08 22.07 -3.88
CA LEU A 4 -1.90 20.88 -3.75
C LEU A 4 -0.98 19.66 -3.76
N THR A 5 -1.02 18.87 -2.69
CA THR A 5 -0.29 17.60 -2.62
C THR A 5 -1.23 16.47 -3.01
N ILE A 6 -0.86 15.69 -4.02
CA ILE A 6 -1.57 14.50 -4.45
C ILE A 6 -0.67 13.28 -4.34
N GLU A 7 -1.25 12.15 -3.92
CA GLU A 7 -0.57 10.85 -3.92
C GLU A 7 -1.01 10.08 -5.17
N ILE A 8 -0.04 9.63 -5.95
CA ILE A 8 -0.29 9.01 -7.26
C ILE A 8 0.16 7.56 -7.17
N ILE A 9 -0.80 6.66 -7.38
CA ILE A 9 -0.59 5.22 -7.33
C ILE A 9 -0.24 4.68 -8.73
N ASP A 10 -0.81 5.29 -9.78
CA ASP A 10 -0.60 4.87 -11.17
C ASP A 10 0.58 5.59 -11.84
N SER A 11 1.52 4.81 -12.35
CA SER A 11 2.67 5.29 -13.12
C SER A 11 2.30 6.04 -14.41
N MET A 12 1.16 5.75 -15.03
CA MET A 12 0.72 6.46 -16.24
C MET A 12 0.35 7.91 -15.93
N ALA A 13 -0.35 8.14 -14.82
CA ALA A 13 -0.71 9.49 -14.36
C ALA A 13 0.53 10.36 -14.04
N ILE A 14 1.64 9.74 -13.60
CA ILE A 14 2.92 10.45 -13.40
C ILE A 14 3.46 10.98 -14.73
N ASN A 15 3.33 10.21 -15.81
CA ASN A 15 3.79 10.65 -17.14
C ASN A 15 2.95 11.79 -17.69
N GLU A 16 1.63 11.74 -17.51
CA GLU A 16 0.74 12.85 -17.92
C GLU A 16 1.08 14.15 -17.18
N LEU A 17 1.36 14.08 -15.87
CA LEU A 17 1.79 15.24 -15.10
C LEU A 17 3.13 15.80 -15.57
N LYS A 18 4.10 14.93 -15.91
CA LYS A 18 5.37 15.34 -16.51
C LYS A 18 5.16 16.08 -17.82
N GLU A 19 4.23 15.63 -18.66
CA GLU A 19 3.89 16.34 -19.90
C GLU A 19 3.26 17.71 -19.64
N MET A 20 2.42 17.83 -18.61
CA MET A 20 1.84 19.12 -18.20
C MET A 20 2.91 20.08 -17.66
N GLU A 21 3.90 19.56 -16.93
CA GLU A 21 5.07 20.32 -16.47
C GLU A 21 5.93 20.80 -17.66
N LEU A 22 6.19 19.95 -18.66
CA LEU A 22 6.91 20.33 -19.88
C LEU A 22 6.22 21.45 -20.67
N ARG A 23 4.89 21.50 -20.60
CA ARG A 23 4.08 22.57 -21.20
C ARG A 23 3.99 23.82 -20.33
N ASN A 24 4.70 23.88 -19.20
CA ASN A 24 4.67 24.97 -18.21
C ASN A 24 3.28 25.26 -17.63
N LEU A 25 2.37 24.27 -17.60
CA LEU A 25 1.03 24.44 -17.03
C LEU A 25 1.03 24.29 -15.51
N ILE A 26 1.91 23.43 -15.00
CA ILE A 26 2.08 23.14 -13.58
C ILE A 26 3.57 23.06 -13.25
N LYS A 27 3.89 23.13 -11.96
CA LYS A 27 5.24 22.87 -11.44
C LYS A 27 5.14 21.72 -10.45
N LEU A 28 5.86 20.63 -10.70
CA LEU A 28 5.79 19.44 -9.87
C LEU A 28 6.91 19.49 -8.82
N ASN A 29 6.56 19.14 -7.58
CA ASN A 29 7.52 18.88 -6.52
C ASN A 29 7.49 17.39 -6.23
N TYR A 30 8.51 16.67 -6.70
CA TYR A 30 8.64 15.24 -6.45
C TYR A 30 9.08 15.02 -5.01
N CYS A 31 8.25 14.33 -4.25
CA CYS A 31 8.60 13.82 -2.93
C CYS A 31 8.60 12.30 -3.05
N GLU A 32 9.78 11.71 -3.27
CA GLU A 32 9.95 10.26 -3.22
C GLU A 32 9.71 9.82 -1.77
N LYS A 33 8.51 9.34 -1.46
CA LYS A 33 8.32 8.53 -0.26
C LYS A 33 9.13 7.27 -0.48
N SER A 34 10.12 7.04 0.39
CA SER A 34 10.75 5.72 0.49
C SER A 34 9.63 4.69 0.63
N PRO A 35 9.68 3.59 -0.14
CA PRO A 35 8.64 2.58 -0.05
C PRO A 35 8.60 2.11 1.40
N ILE A 36 7.45 2.27 2.05
CA ILE A 36 7.21 1.72 3.37
C ILE A 36 7.35 0.20 3.18
N GLN A 37 8.51 -0.33 3.55
CA GLN A 37 8.74 -1.75 3.61
C GLN A 37 7.79 -2.31 4.66
N THR A 38 6.63 -2.80 4.22
CA THR A 38 5.65 -3.50 5.06
C THR A 38 6.29 -4.69 5.79
N SER A 39 7.39 -5.23 5.26
CA SER A 39 8.24 -6.22 5.92
C SER A 39 8.91 -5.74 7.20
N ASN A 40 9.11 -4.43 7.39
CA ASN A 40 9.71 -3.88 8.61
C ASN A 40 8.67 -3.56 9.69
N ILE A 41 7.37 -3.55 9.34
CA ILE A 41 6.29 -3.20 10.27
C ILE A 41 5.87 -4.42 11.11
N PHE A 42 6.01 -5.64 10.58
CA PHE A 42 5.53 -6.86 11.23
C PHE A 42 6.67 -7.83 11.60
N TRP A 43 7.64 -7.35 12.39
CA TRP A 43 8.57 -8.21 13.16
C TRP A 43 8.10 -8.41 14.61
N GLY A 44 6.79 -8.34 14.85
CA GLY A 44 6.23 -8.70 16.16
C GLY A 44 6.14 -10.21 16.29
N LYS A 45 6.85 -10.80 17.26
CA LYS A 45 6.54 -12.16 17.71
C LYS A 45 5.07 -12.17 18.16
N ILE A 46 4.19 -12.77 17.38
CA ILE A 46 2.81 -13.01 17.80
C ILE A 46 2.83 -13.93 19.03
N SER A 47 1.99 -13.63 20.01
CA SER A 47 1.87 -14.51 21.18
C SER A 47 1.38 -15.89 20.72
N GLU A 48 1.82 -16.95 21.40
CA GLU A 48 1.40 -18.32 21.06
C GLU A 48 -0.13 -18.48 21.06
N LYS A 49 -0.81 -17.73 21.95
CA LYS A 49 -2.27 -17.68 22.01
C LYS A 49 -2.87 -17.10 20.71
N THR A 50 -2.39 -15.93 20.28
CA THR A 50 -2.86 -15.28 19.05
C THR A 50 -2.56 -16.12 17.81
N ALA A 51 -1.41 -16.80 17.78
CA ALA A 51 -1.06 -17.71 16.69
C ALA A 51 -2.03 -18.91 16.60
N LYS A 52 -2.40 -19.50 17.74
CA LYS A 52 -3.37 -20.60 17.80
C LYS A 52 -4.77 -20.16 17.37
N GLU A 53 -5.23 -18.99 17.83
CA GLU A 53 -6.52 -18.42 17.45
C GLU A 53 -6.59 -18.17 15.93
N LEU A 54 -5.53 -17.60 15.35
CA LEU A 54 -5.45 -17.37 13.91
C LEU A 54 -5.45 -18.68 13.11
N ASN A 55 -4.65 -19.66 13.52
CA ASN A 55 -4.62 -20.96 12.85
C ASN A 55 -5.97 -21.66 12.89
N ASN A 56 -6.66 -21.64 14.04
CA ASN A 56 -7.99 -22.22 14.15
C ASN A 56 -9.00 -21.52 13.23
N HIS A 57 -8.94 -20.19 13.14
CA HIS A 57 -9.80 -19.44 12.24
C HIS A 57 -9.58 -19.79 10.76
N VAL A 58 -8.31 -19.92 10.35
CA VAL A 58 -7.94 -20.30 8.98
C VAL A 58 -8.42 -21.71 8.66
N GLU A 59 -8.21 -22.67 9.56
CA GLU A 59 -8.64 -24.06 9.34
C GLU A 59 -10.17 -24.20 9.30
N ASN A 60 -10.90 -23.49 10.17
CA ASN A 60 -12.37 -23.48 10.11
C ASN A 60 -12.88 -22.91 8.77
N SER A 61 -12.28 -21.81 8.30
CA SER A 61 -12.66 -21.20 7.02
C SER A 61 -12.37 -22.12 5.83
N ARG A 62 -11.27 -22.89 5.88
CA ARG A 62 -10.94 -23.90 4.86
C ARG A 62 -11.93 -25.06 4.86
N LEU A 63 -12.33 -25.52 6.05
CA LEU A 63 -13.32 -26.58 6.18
C LEU A 63 -14.66 -26.16 5.59
N GLU A 64 -15.13 -24.94 5.87
CA GLU A 64 -16.37 -24.38 5.30
C GLU A 64 -16.34 -24.32 3.77
N TRP A 65 -15.19 -23.98 3.17
CA TRP A 65 -15.05 -23.97 1.71
C TRP A 65 -14.94 -25.36 1.10
N SER A 66 -14.44 -26.35 1.85
CA SER A 66 -14.34 -27.73 1.37
C SER A 66 -15.65 -28.50 1.41
N THR A 67 -16.61 -28.02 2.21
CA THR A 67 -17.95 -28.63 2.36
C THR A 67 -19.03 -27.96 1.52
N THR A 68 -18.68 -26.91 0.76
CA THR A 68 -19.54 -26.23 -0.22
C THR A 68 -19.21 -26.69 -1.63
#